data_AF-A0A9N9DLE9-F1
#
_entry.id   AF-A0A9N9DLE9-F1
#
_cell.length_a   1.000
_cell.length_b   1.000
_cell.length_c   1.000
_cell.angle_alpha   90.00
_cell.angle_beta   90.00
_cell.angle_gamma   90.00
#
_symmetry.space_group_name_H-M   'P 1'
#
loop_
_entity.id
_entity.type
_entity.pdbx_description
1 polymer ?
#
loop_
_entity_poly.entity_id
_entity_poly.type
_entity_poly.pdbx_seq_one_letter_code
_entity_poly.pdbx_strand_id
1 'polypeptide(L)'
;NQEQFLFTSETLLQFSQSIPASLCALFLNFNISSQALKILLTECQAQLKILELHQIQNKEYELFSTLIQYTKENKNLKELKLYLAHSLRYTETVNPNVLENAKNYLTIIKQETKNIYNLW
;
A
#
# COMPACT_ATOMS: atom_id res chain seq x y z
N ASN A 1 -12.16 14.07 -14.31
CA ASN A 1 -12.48 12.74 -13.77
C ASN A 1 -11.77 12.57 -12.44
N GLN A 2 -12.41 13.04 -11.36
CA GLN A 2 -11.88 12.86 -10.01
C GLN A 2 -12.16 11.43 -9.56
N GLU A 3 -11.11 10.67 -9.27
CA GLU A 3 -11.23 9.42 -8.54
C GLU A 3 -11.87 9.76 -7.18
N GLN A 4 -13.11 9.36 -6.97
CA GLN A 4 -13.73 9.44 -5.64
C GLN A 4 -13.08 8.37 -4.78
N PHE A 5 -12.08 8.75 -3.98
CA PHE A 5 -11.64 7.90 -2.88
C PHE A 5 -12.84 7.70 -1.95
N LEU A 6 -13.27 6.45 -1.81
CA LEU A 6 -14.48 6.08 -1.07
C LEU A 6 -14.40 6.37 0.43
N PHE A 7 -13.19 6.60 0.96
CA PHE A 7 -12.93 6.73 2.38
C PHE A 7 -12.52 8.16 2.74
N THR A 8 -13.21 8.76 3.71
CA THR A 8 -12.81 10.04 4.29
C THR A 8 -11.63 9.83 5.23
N SER A 9 -10.89 10.90 5.54
CA SER A 9 -9.83 10.85 6.55
C SER A 9 -10.32 10.36 7.91
N GLU A 10 -11.57 10.69 8.28
CA GLU A 10 -12.18 10.24 9.53
C GLU A 10 -12.43 8.72 9.53
N THR A 11 -12.99 8.17 8.45
CA THR A 11 -13.19 6.73 8.32
C THR A 11 -11.86 5.97 8.37
N LEU A 12 -10.82 6.52 7.72
CA LEU A 12 -9.49 5.93 7.73
C LEU A 12 -8.87 5.98 9.13
N LEU A 13 -9.01 7.09 9.86
CA LEU A 13 -8.54 7.21 11.23
C LEU A 13 -9.20 6.17 12.13
N GLN A 14 -10.54 6.09 12.10
CA GLN A 14 -11.30 5.12 12.88
C GLN A 14 -10.90 3.67 12.53
N PHE A 15 -10.76 3.36 11.24
CA PHE A 15 -10.30 2.04 10.80
C PHE A 15 -8.92 1.74 11.38
N SER A 16 -7.96 2.67 11.25
CA SER A 16 -6.58 2.49 11.70
C SER A 16 -6.48 2.22 13.20
N GLN A 17 -7.27 2.95 13.99
CA GLN A 17 -7.34 2.80 15.45
C GLN A 17 -8.12 1.54 15.88
N SER A 18 -9.00 1.01 15.04
CA SER A 18 -9.74 -0.22 15.30
C SER A 18 -8.89 -1.49 15.10
N ILE A 19 -7.73 -1.38 14.44
CA ILE A 19 -6.84 -2.51 14.21
C ILE A 19 -6.30 -3.00 15.56
N PRO A 20 -6.53 -4.28 15.93
CA PRO A 20 -6.09 -4.78 17.23
C PRO A 20 -4.57 -4.83 17.29
N ALA A 21 -3.99 -4.44 18.44
CA ALA A 21 -2.54 -4.41 18.64
C ALA A 21 -1.86 -5.79 18.45
N SER A 22 -2.62 -6.88 18.60
CA SER A 22 -2.16 -8.25 18.36
C SER A 22 -2.07 -8.63 16.87
N LEU A 23 -2.62 -7.81 15.95
CA LEU A 23 -2.59 -8.12 14.53
C LEU A 23 -1.14 -8.16 14.03
N CYS A 24 -0.77 -9.29 13.41
CA CYS A 24 0.57 -9.48 12.88
C CYS A 24 0.64 -9.34 11.35
N ALA A 25 -0.48 -9.47 10.65
CA ALA A 25 -0.53 -9.44 9.20
C ALA A 25 -1.76 -8.64 8.74
N LEU A 26 -1.54 -7.67 7.84
CA LEU A 26 -2.59 -6.82 7.28
C LEU A 26 -2.55 -6.86 5.75
N PHE A 27 -3.69 -7.12 5.13
CA PHE A 27 -3.85 -7.21 3.68
C PHE A 27 -4.94 -6.24 3.24
N LEU A 28 -4.60 -5.26 2.41
CA LEU A 28 -5.54 -4.25 1.92
C LEU A 28 -5.77 -4.44 0.42
N ASN A 29 -6.98 -4.89 0.07
CA ASN A 29 -7.37 -5.14 -1.32
C ASN A 29 -8.15 -3.97 -1.94
N PHE A 30 -7.60 -2.77 -1.87
CA PHE A 30 -8.18 -1.59 -2.50
C PHE A 30 -7.10 -0.54 -2.79
N ASN A 31 -7.36 0.35 -3.74
CA ASN A 31 -6.47 1.46 -4.05
C ASN A 31 -6.43 2.46 -2.88
N ILE A 32 -5.25 2.69 -2.32
CA ILE A 32 -5.01 3.61 -1.20
C ILE A 32 -4.08 4.74 -1.65
N SER A 33 -4.44 5.99 -1.33
CA SER A 33 -3.58 7.14 -1.61
C SER A 33 -2.41 7.22 -0.62
N SER A 34 -1.35 7.93 -0.99
CA SER A 34 -0.20 8.20 -0.12
C SER A 34 -0.62 8.81 1.24
N GLN A 35 -1.58 9.74 1.24
CA GLN A 35 -2.09 10.38 2.45
C GLN A 35 -2.86 9.40 3.34
N ALA A 36 -3.76 8.61 2.76
CA ALA A 36 -4.53 7.62 3.48
C ALA A 36 -3.62 6.55 4.10
N LEU A 37 -2.61 6.12 3.35
CA LEU A 37 -1.61 5.17 3.82
C LEU A 37 -0.78 5.74 4.98
N LYS A 38 -0.39 7.02 4.92
CA LYS A 38 0.31 7.67 6.05
C LYS A 38 -0.53 7.63 7.32
N ILE A 39 -1.80 8.02 7.25
CA ILE A 39 -2.72 7.95 8.40
C ILE A 39 -2.77 6.53 8.95
N LEU A 40 -2.96 5.54 8.07
CA LEU A 40 -3.01 4.14 8.49
C LEU A 40 -1.75 3.69 9.23
N LEU A 41 -0.58 3.96 8.65
CA LEU A 41 0.69 3.46 9.21
C LEU A 41 1.09 4.19 10.50
N THR A 42 0.68 5.46 10.68
CA THR A 42 0.96 6.25 11.88
C THR A 42 0.01 5.91 13.02
N GLU A 43 -1.27 5.71 12.73
CA GLU A 43 -2.31 5.54 13.75
C GLU A 43 -2.54 4.06 14.14
N CYS A 44 -2.06 3.13 13.33
CA CYS A 44 -2.11 1.71 13.62
C CYS A 44 -1.15 1.35 14.76
N GLN A 45 -1.69 0.87 15.88
CA GLN A 45 -0.90 0.43 17.04
C GLN A 45 -0.29 -0.97 16.87
N ALA A 46 -0.72 -1.70 15.85
CA ALA A 46 -0.27 -3.07 15.63
C ALA A 46 1.17 -3.12 15.12
N GLN A 47 1.98 -3.97 15.75
CA GLN A 47 3.35 -4.24 15.30
C GLN A 47 3.33 -5.25 14.15
N LEU A 48 2.89 -4.79 12.99
CA LEU A 48 2.74 -5.62 11.79
C LEU A 48 4.08 -6.27 11.42
N LYS A 49 4.02 -7.59 11.19
CA LYS A 49 5.11 -8.40 10.62
C LYS A 49 4.96 -8.53 9.11
N ILE A 50 3.73 -8.52 8.62
CA ILE A 50 3.40 -8.63 7.20
C ILE A 50 2.42 -7.50 6.85
N LEU A 51 2.72 -6.79 5.77
CA LEU A 51 1.81 -5.82 5.16
C LEU A 51 1.74 -6.09 3.65
N GLU A 52 0.53 -6.33 3.15
CA GLU A 52 0.27 -6.51 1.73
C GLU A 52 -0.71 -5.45 1.23
N LEU A 53 -0.29 -4.74 0.18
CA LEU A 53 -1.07 -3.67 -0.44
C LEU A 53 -1.38 -4.04 -1.87
N HIS A 54 -2.66 -4.10 -2.23
CA HIS A 54 -3.09 -4.45 -3.58
C HIS A 54 -3.70 -3.28 -4.32
N GLN A 55 -3.79 -3.46 -5.64
CA GLN A 55 -4.39 -2.48 -6.56
C GLN A 55 -3.69 -1.12 -6.53
N ILE A 56 -2.40 -1.10 -6.19
CA ILE A 56 -1.62 0.13 -6.06
C ILE A 56 -1.37 0.71 -7.44
N GLN A 57 -1.75 1.97 -7.63
CA GLN A 57 -1.50 2.68 -8.87
C GLN A 57 -0.03 3.13 -8.94
N ASN A 58 0.64 2.78 -10.04
CA ASN A 58 2.06 3.06 -10.26
C ASN A 58 2.34 4.51 -10.69
N LYS A 59 1.71 5.49 -10.03
CA LYS A 59 1.86 6.93 -10.29
C LYS A 59 2.26 7.75 -9.06
N GLU A 60 2.06 7.22 -7.85
CA GLU A 60 2.28 7.97 -6.61
C GLU A 60 3.70 7.74 -6.05
N TYR A 61 4.65 8.60 -6.45
CA TYR A 61 6.02 8.57 -5.92
C TYR A 61 6.06 8.60 -4.38
N GLU A 62 5.22 9.45 -3.77
CA GLU A 62 5.15 9.60 -2.32
C GLU A 62 4.75 8.32 -1.59
N LEU A 63 3.97 7.44 -2.23
CA LEU A 63 3.56 6.17 -1.67
C LEU A 63 4.79 5.26 -1.47
N PHE A 64 5.67 5.17 -2.46
CA PHE A 64 6.91 4.41 -2.35
C PHE A 64 7.83 4.98 -1.27
N SER A 65 7.99 6.30 -1.22
CA SER A 65 8.81 6.94 -0.17
C SER A 65 8.25 6.66 1.24
N THR A 66 6.94 6.72 1.40
CA THR A 66 6.26 6.43 2.68
C THR A 66 6.50 4.98 3.11
N LEU A 67 6.38 4.03 2.20
CA LEU A 67 6.57 2.60 2.50
C LEU A 67 8.03 2.25 2.80
N ILE A 68 8.98 2.85 2.09
CA ILE A 68 10.41 2.70 2.39
C ILE A 68 10.70 3.24 3.79
N GLN A 69 10.16 4.42 4.14
CA GLN A 69 10.36 5.01 5.46
C GLN A 69 9.77 4.11 6.56
N TYR A 70 8.54 3.64 6.37
CA TYR A 70 7.90 2.72 7.31
C TYR A 70 8.70 1.44 7.52
N THR A 71 9.26 0.86 6.45
CA THR A 71 10.10 -0.35 6.54
C THR A 71 11.37 -0.11 7.35
N LYS A 72 11.97 1.07 7.24
CA LYS A 72 13.17 1.44 8.00
C LYS A 72 12.88 1.66 9.49
N GLU A 73 11.72 2.22 9.80
CA GLU A 73 11.32 2.55 11.17
C GLU A 73 10.74 1.34 11.91
N ASN A 74 9.95 0.52 11.22
CA ASN A 74 9.31 -0.65 11.81
C ASN A 74 10.20 -1.90 11.71
N LYS A 75 11.03 -2.10 12.74
CA LYS A 75 11.93 -3.27 12.87
C LYS A 75 11.21 -4.62 12.93
N ASN A 76 9.91 -4.64 13.22
CA ASN A 76 9.13 -5.88 13.29
C ASN A 76 8.61 -6.33 11.93
N LEU A 77 8.58 -5.44 10.94
CA LEU A 77 8.11 -5.72 9.60
C LEU A 77 9.11 -6.64 8.90
N LYS A 78 8.67 -7.87 8.62
CA LYS A 78 9.46 -8.89 7.91
C LYS A 78 9.17 -8.90 6.43
N GLU A 79 7.95 -8.55 6.07
CA GLU A 79 7.47 -8.65 4.70
C GLU A 79 6.55 -7.49 4.37
N LEU A 80 6.87 -6.81 3.26
CA LEU A 80 6.02 -5.80 2.66
C LEU A 80 5.89 -6.08 1.19
N LYS A 81 4.66 -6.41 0.76
CA LYS A 81 4.33 -6.70 -0.64
C LYS A 81 3.45 -5.61 -1.23
N LEU A 82 3.83 -5.18 -2.42
CA LEU A 82 3.05 -4.25 -3.21
C LEU A 82 2.63 -4.92 -4.51
N TYR A 83 1.33 -5.05 -4.69
CA TYR A 83 0.73 -5.53 -5.92
C TYR A 83 0.26 -4.36 -6.77
N LEU A 84 0.98 -4.10 -7.86
CA LEU A 84 0.69 -2.99 -8.76
C LEU A 84 -0.50 -3.33 -9.66
N ALA A 85 -1.48 -2.43 -9.76
CA ALA A 85 -2.59 -2.55 -10.69
C ALA A 85 -2.13 -2.32 -12.14
N HIS A 86 -2.50 -3.20 -13.06
CA HIS A 86 -2.33 -2.96 -14.49
C HIS A 86 -3.46 -2.07 -15.02
N SER A 87 -3.27 -0.75 -14.94
CA SER A 87 -4.24 0.19 -15.51
C SER A 87 -3.78 0.69 -16.88
N LEU A 88 -4.58 0.42 -17.91
CA LEU A 88 -4.41 1.04 -19.24
C LEU A 88 -4.69 2.56 -19.22
N ARG A 89 -5.24 3.10 -18.12
CA ARG A 89 -5.60 4.51 -17.99
C ARG A 89 -4.48 5.39 -17.42
N TYR A 90 -3.41 4.81 -16.88
CA TYR A 90 -2.28 5.55 -16.35
C TYR A 90 -1.05 5.27 -17.22
N THR A 91 -0.74 6.22 -18.11
CA THR A 91 0.44 6.18 -19.00
C THR A 91 1.73 6.55 -18.28
N GLU A 92 1.63 7.20 -17.12
CA GLU A 92 2.77 7.59 -16.30
C GLU A 92 3.12 6.46 -15.36
N THR A 93 4.24 5.80 -15.65
CA THR A 93 4.89 4.86 -14.74
C THR A 93 5.83 5.61 -13.81
N VAL A 94 5.82 5.27 -12.52
CA VAL A 94 6.86 5.70 -11.58
C VAL A 94 8.24 5.46 -12.17
N ASN A 95 9.13 6.44 -11.97
CA ASN A 95 10.50 6.42 -12.47
C ASN A 95 11.17 5.06 -12.14
N PRO A 96 11.76 4.36 -13.12
CA PRO A 96 12.39 3.06 -12.91
C PRO A 96 13.40 3.04 -11.75
N ASN A 97 14.16 4.12 -11.55
CA ASN A 97 15.13 4.21 -10.45
C ASN A 97 14.46 4.16 -9.07
N VAL A 98 13.25 4.68 -8.96
CA VAL A 98 12.48 4.66 -7.70
C VAL A 98 11.97 3.25 -7.44
N LEU A 99 11.50 2.56 -8.47
CA LEU A 99 11.09 1.16 -8.36
C LEU A 99 12.28 0.27 -7.99
N GLU A 100 13.44 0.46 -8.62
CA GLU A 100 14.65 -0.29 -8.28
C GLU A 100 15.10 -0.02 -6.84
N ASN A 101 15.09 1.25 -6.39
CA ASN A 101 15.40 1.56 -5.00
C ASN A 101 14.39 0.92 -4.02
N ALA A 102 13.10 0.96 -4.36
CA ALA A 102 12.04 0.38 -3.53
C ALA A 102 12.17 -1.14 -3.39
N LYS A 103 12.64 -1.86 -4.41
CA LYS A 103 12.88 -3.31 -4.35
C LYS A 103 13.89 -3.74 -3.27
N ASN A 104 14.76 -2.83 -2.82
CA ASN A 104 15.68 -3.12 -1.72
C ASN A 104 14.97 -3.25 -0.36
N TYR A 105 13.75 -2.75 -0.26
CA TYR A 105 12.97 -2.71 0.98
C TYR A 105 11.64 -3.47 0.86
N LEU A 106 11.11 -3.59 -0.37
CA LEU A 106 9.76 -4.04 -0.64
C LEU A 106 9.77 -5.16 -1.69
N THR A 107 8.90 -6.14 -1.53
CA THR A 107 8.61 -7.12 -2.59
C THR A 107 7.55 -6.54 -3.53
N ILE A 108 7.96 -6.11 -4.73
CA ILE A 108 7.03 -5.56 -5.73
C ILE A 108 6.58 -6.67 -6.68
N ILE A 109 5.27 -6.91 -6.72
CA ILE A 109 4.65 -7.94 -7.56
C ILE A 109 3.81 -7.22 -8.62
N LYS A 110 4.13 -7.46 -9.89
CA LYS A 110 3.29 -6.99 -11.00
C LYS A 110 2.11 -7.95 -11.13
N GLN A 111 0.88 -7.47 -10.96
CA GLN A 111 -0.28 -8.30 -11.24
C GLN A 111 -0.51 -8.35 -12.75
N GLU A 112 -0.31 -9.52 -13.36
CA GLU A 112 -0.81 -9.78 -14.70
C GLU A 112 -2.34 -9.92 -14.63
N THR A 113 -3.06 -9.01 -15.28
CA THR A 113 -4.53 -8.97 -15.31
C THR A 113 -5.20 -10.14 -16.04
N LYS A 114 -4.47 -11.21 -16.38
CA LYS A 114 -5.04 -12.35 -17.10
C LYS A 114 -5.99 -13.21 -16.27
N ASN A 115 -5.95 -13.10 -14.94
CA ASN A 115 -6.81 -13.85 -14.05
C ASN A 115 -7.40 -12.95 -12.96
N ILE A 116 -8.22 -11.97 -13.37
CA ILE A 116 -9.24 -11.41 -12.47
C ILE A 116 -10.33 -12.48 -12.35
N TYR A 117 -10.02 -13.59 -11.68
CA TYR A 117 -11.07 -14.40 -11.11
C TYR A 117 -11.59 -13.65 -9.89
N ASN A 118 -12.82 -13.18 -10.02
CA ASN A 118 -13.83 -13.09 -8.98
C ASN A 118 -13.39 -13.65 -7.61
N LEU A 119 -12.78 -12.75 -6.83
CA LEU A 119 -12.74 -12.78 -5.37
C LEU A 119 -12.95 -11.29 -5.03
N TRP A 120 -14.12 -10.69 -5.24
CA TRP A 120 -15.47 -11.01 -4.76
C TRP A 120 -16.52 -10.45 -5.73
#